data_AF-A0A6C8BNT7-F1
#
_entry.id   AF-A0A6C8BNT7-F1
#
_cell.length_a   1.000
_cell.length_b   1.000
_cell.length_c   1.000
_cell.angle_alpha   90.00
_cell.angle_beta   90.00
_cell.angle_gamma   90.00
#
_symmetry.space_group_name_H-M   'P 1'
#
loop_
_entity.id
_entity.type
_entity.pdbx_description
1 polymer ?
#
loop_
_entity_poly.entity_id
_entity_poly.type
_entity_poly.pdbx_seq_one_letter_code
_entity_poly.pdbx_strand_id
1 'polypeptide(L)'
;MNSSNINFKKYYAHNKEYYFHYVNNKKYKNSFSNIEKANIVLNLLLTIRNRSFHWENLYKTKITNQKALAPRITTKSHNTFIGVMPNKINAFLSDLIESFE
;
A
#
# COMPACT_ATOMS: atom_id res chain seq x y z
N MET A 1 -13.55 8.52 6.89
CA MET A 1 -12.19 7.97 6.95
C MET A 1 -11.22 9.09 7.27
N ASN A 2 -10.69 9.14 8.49
CA ASN A 2 -9.58 10.04 8.82
C ASN A 2 -8.27 9.47 8.26
N SER A 3 -8.09 9.56 6.94
CA SER A 3 -6.94 9.00 6.20
C SER A 3 -5.58 9.57 6.63
N SER A 4 -5.59 10.66 7.40
CA SER A 4 -4.43 11.30 8.02
C SER A 4 -3.59 10.30 8.82
N ASN A 5 -4.23 9.31 9.45
CA ASN A 5 -3.58 8.34 10.34
C ASN A 5 -3.00 7.10 9.63
N ILE A 6 -3.28 6.90 8.34
CA ILE A 6 -2.74 5.74 7.63
C ILE A 6 -1.30 6.02 7.22
N ASN A 7 -0.39 5.21 7.76
CA ASN A 7 1.04 5.19 7.44
C ASN A 7 1.39 3.86 6.77
N PHE A 8 1.58 3.88 5.45
CA PHE A 8 1.80 2.67 4.67
C PHE A 8 3.09 1.93 5.06
N LYS A 9 4.09 2.61 5.63
CA LYS A 9 5.29 1.93 6.14
C LYS A 9 5.00 0.89 7.23
N LYS A 10 3.89 1.00 7.96
CA LYS A 10 3.47 0.02 8.98
C LYS A 10 3.20 -1.37 8.37
N TYR A 11 2.78 -1.42 7.11
CA TYR A 11 2.34 -2.65 6.45
C TYR A 11 3.42 -3.26 5.55
N TYR A 12 4.40 -2.48 5.13
CA TYR A 12 5.59 -2.95 4.43
C TYR A 12 6.69 -1.88 4.50
N ALA A 13 7.88 -2.25 4.99
CA ALA A 13 8.97 -1.31 5.27
C ALA A 13 9.48 -0.54 4.04
N HIS A 14 9.30 -1.09 2.83
CA HIS A 14 9.70 -0.42 1.58
C HIS A 14 8.60 0.44 0.94
N ASN A 15 7.43 0.53 1.56
CA ASN A 15 6.44 1.52 1.16
C ASN A 15 6.98 2.94 1.35
N LYS A 16 6.48 3.85 0.52
CA LYS A 16 6.78 5.27 0.61
C LYS A 16 5.50 6.01 0.96
N GLU A 17 5.62 7.07 1.77
CA GLU A 17 4.53 8.00 2.06
C GLU A 17 4.45 9.15 1.05
N TYR A 18 5.25 9.05 -0.01
CA TYR A 18 5.43 10.08 -1.02
C TYR A 18 5.70 9.45 -2.38
N TYR A 19 5.46 10.23 -3.42
CA TYR A 19 5.82 9.92 -4.79
C TYR A 19 6.72 11.02 -5.36
N PHE A 20 7.39 10.69 -6.46
CA PHE A 20 8.14 11.68 -7.24
C PHE A 20 7.36 12.02 -8.49
N HIS A 21 7.33 13.31 -8.83
CA HIS A 21 6.85 13.78 -10.12
C HIS A 21 7.89 14.72 -10.74
N TYR A 22 7.81 14.91 -12.06
CA TYR A 22 8.79 15.68 -12.82
C TYR A 22 8.09 16.87 -13.48
N VAL A 23 8.66 18.07 -13.31
CA VAL A 23 8.23 19.29 -14.01
C VAL A 23 9.48 19.95 -14.57
N ASN A 24 9.51 20.20 -15.88
CA ASN A 24 10.66 20.79 -16.59
C ASN A 24 11.99 20.08 -16.26
N ASN A 25 12.01 18.74 -16.36
CA ASN A 25 13.13 17.84 -16.00
C ASN A 25 13.62 17.93 -14.54
N LYS A 26 12.97 18.72 -13.68
CA LYS A 26 13.26 18.80 -12.25
C LYS A 26 12.36 17.84 -11.48
N LYS A 27 12.97 17.10 -10.55
CA LYS A 27 12.30 16.08 -9.73
C LYS A 27 11.77 16.71 -8.45
N TYR A 28 10.50 16.49 -8.16
CA TYR A 28 9.81 16.98 -6.98
C TYR A 28 9.24 15.83 -6.17
N LYS A 29 9.24 15.97 -4.84
CA LYS A 29 8.76 14.98 -3.88
C LYS A 29 7.46 15.48 -3.26
N ASN A 30 6.37 14.75 -3.45
CA ASN A 30 5.07 15.07 -2.88
C ASN A 30 4.59 13.94 -1.99
N SER A 31 4.06 14.30 -0.81
CA SER A 31 3.30 13.37 0.01
C SER A 31 1.98 13.01 -0.68
N PHE A 32 1.46 11.81 -0.42
CA PHE A 32 0.12 11.47 -0.86
C PHE A 32 -0.93 12.32 -0.13
N SER A 33 -1.83 12.92 -0.89
CA SER A 33 -3.04 13.57 -0.39
C SER A 33 -3.99 12.54 0.23
N ASN A 34 -4.95 13.02 1.02
CA ASN A 34 -5.96 12.17 1.65
C ASN A 34 -6.79 11.37 0.63
N ILE A 35 -7.14 11.98 -0.50
CA ILE A 35 -7.86 11.32 -1.60
C ILE A 35 -7.01 10.20 -2.22
N GLU A 36 -5.72 10.45 -2.45
CA GLU A 36 -4.81 9.44 -2.99
C GLU A 36 -4.59 8.30 -1.99
N LYS A 37 -4.46 8.60 -0.70
CA LYS A 37 -4.39 7.59 0.35
C LYS A 37 -5.64 6.70 0.35
N ALA A 38 -6.84 7.30 0.26
CA ALA A 38 -8.09 6.56 0.17
C ALA A 38 -8.15 5.65 -1.07
N ASN A 39 -7.72 6.15 -2.23
CA ASN A 39 -7.65 5.34 -3.46
C ASN A 39 -6.64 4.18 -3.35
N ILE A 40 -5.48 4.40 -2.72
CA ILE A 40 -4.49 3.35 -2.46
C ILE A 40 -5.10 2.27 -1.57
N VAL A 41 -5.75 2.66 -0.47
CA VAL A 41 -6.45 1.76 0.47
C VAL A 41 -7.51 0.94 -0.25
N LEU A 42 -8.38 1.59 -1.04
CA LEU A 42 -9.44 0.91 -1.77
C LEU A 42 -8.88 -0.16 -2.72
N ASN A 43 -7.83 0.17 -3.47
CA ASN A 43 -7.19 -0.78 -4.38
C ASN A 43 -6.54 -1.97 -3.64
N LEU A 44 -5.96 -1.72 -2.47
CA LEU A 44 -5.41 -2.79 -1.63
C LEU A 44 -6.52 -3.69 -1.08
N LEU A 45 -7.64 -3.13 -0.62
CA LEU A 45 -8.82 -3.89 -0.18
C LEU A 45 -9.39 -4.76 -1.31
N LEU A 46 -9.54 -4.21 -2.52
CA LEU A 46 -9.97 -4.98 -3.69
C LEU A 46 -9.01 -6.14 -3.97
N THR A 47 -7.70 -5.90 -3.86
CA THR A 47 -6.68 -6.95 -4.05
C THR A 47 -6.78 -8.03 -2.98
N ILE A 48 -6.99 -7.66 -1.71
CA ILE A 48 -7.20 -8.60 -0.60
C ILE A 48 -8.46 -9.41 -0.86
N ARG A 49 -9.60 -8.76 -1.09
CA ARG A 49 -10.89 -9.40 -1.38
C ARG A 49 -10.79 -10.42 -2.52
N ASN A 50 -10.14 -10.06 -3.62
CA ASN A 50 -9.98 -10.95 -4.77
C ASN A 50 -9.05 -12.14 -4.47
N ARG A 51 -8.06 -11.97 -3.59
CA ARG A 51 -7.19 -13.07 -3.16
C ARG A 51 -7.84 -13.95 -2.10
N SER A 52 -8.77 -13.44 -1.30
CA SER A 52 -9.48 -14.20 -0.27
C SER A 52 -10.34 -15.34 -0.83
N PHE A 53 -10.75 -15.29 -2.10
CA PHE A 53 -11.42 -16.43 -2.77
C PHE A 53 -10.57 -17.71 -2.77
N HIS A 54 -9.25 -17.56 -2.76
CA HIS A 54 -8.29 -18.64 -2.58
C HIS A 54 -7.33 -18.21 -1.48
N TRP A 55 -7.74 -18.39 -0.22
CA TRP A 55 -7.10 -17.80 0.95
C TRP A 55 -5.56 -17.95 0.98
N GLU A 56 -5.00 -19.04 0.44
CA GLU A 56 -3.55 -19.24 0.26
C GLU A 56 -2.85 -18.09 -0.50
N ASN A 57 -3.56 -17.44 -1.42
CA ASN A 57 -3.08 -16.31 -2.21
C ASN A 57 -2.84 -15.06 -1.38
N LEU A 58 -3.43 -14.96 -0.18
CA LEU A 58 -3.16 -13.89 0.78
C LEU A 58 -1.73 -14.00 1.35
N TYR A 59 -1.19 -15.22 1.41
CA TYR A 59 0.15 -15.49 1.94
C TYR A 59 1.28 -15.36 0.91
N LYS A 60 0.94 -15.20 -0.38
CA LYS A 60 1.93 -15.13 -1.46
C LYS A 60 2.80 -13.87 -1.37
N THR A 61 4.11 -14.08 -1.50
CA THR A 61 5.13 -13.04 -1.61
C THR A 61 5.88 -13.16 -2.94
N LYS A 62 6.84 -12.28 -3.19
CA LYS A 62 7.79 -12.38 -4.30
C LYS A 62 9.18 -11.93 -3.84
N ILE A 63 10.20 -12.43 -4.51
CA ILE A 63 11.56 -11.90 -4.39
C ILE A 63 11.72 -10.81 -5.46
N THR A 64 12.17 -9.62 -5.09
CA THR A 64 12.47 -8.54 -6.03
C THR A 64 13.82 -8.77 -6.71
N ASN A 65 14.12 -8.00 -7.75
CA ASN A 65 15.43 -8.04 -8.41
C ASN A 65 16.58 -7.73 -7.45
N GLN A 66 16.31 -6.98 -6.36
CA GLN A 66 17.26 -6.69 -5.29
C GLN A 66 17.32 -7.80 -4.22
N LYS A 67 16.80 -9.00 -4.51
CA LYS A 67 16.72 -10.14 -3.58
C LYS A 67 15.94 -9.84 -2.28
N ALA A 68 15.07 -8.82 -2.28
CA ALA A 68 14.25 -8.47 -1.13
C ALA A 68 12.89 -9.15 -1.20
N LEU A 69 12.35 -9.56 -0.06
CA LEU A 69 11.00 -10.11 0.04
C LEU A 69 9.97 -8.98 -0.08
N ALA A 70 9.02 -9.10 -0.99
CA ALA A 70 7.97 -8.13 -1.24
C ALA A 70 6.58 -8.78 -1.25
N PRO A 71 5.52 -8.04 -0.88
CA PRO A 71 4.16 -8.55 -0.92
C PRO A 71 3.66 -8.74 -2.36
N ARG A 72 2.70 -9.67 -2.54
CA ARG A 72 1.87 -9.75 -3.76
C ARG A 72 0.57 -8.96 -3.66
N ILE A 73 0.22 -8.51 -2.46
CA ILE A 73 -0.87 -7.55 -2.23
C ILE A 73 -0.26 -6.16 -2.41
N THR A 74 -0.38 -5.63 -3.62
CA THR A 74 0.23 -4.36 -4.02
C THR A 74 -0.68 -3.57 -4.93
N THR A 75 -0.63 -2.25 -4.84
CA THR A 75 -1.20 -1.31 -5.81
C THR A 75 -0.13 -0.33 -6.28
N LYS A 76 -0.41 0.41 -7.35
CA LYS A 76 0.47 1.43 -7.94
C LYS A 76 -0.25 2.77 -7.94
N SER A 77 0.37 3.79 -7.35
CA SER A 77 -0.09 5.19 -7.37
C SER A 77 1.09 6.11 -7.69
N HIS A 78 0.95 7.02 -8.66
CA HIS A 78 2.04 7.90 -9.12
C HIS A 78 3.38 7.20 -9.35
N ASN A 79 3.33 6.07 -10.07
CA ASN A 79 4.47 5.21 -10.32
C ASN A 79 5.20 4.65 -9.08
N THR A 80 4.56 4.76 -7.91
CA THR A 80 5.03 4.27 -6.62
C THR A 80 4.21 3.05 -6.24
N PHE A 81 4.89 1.94 -5.96
CA PHE A 81 4.25 0.73 -5.48
C PHE A 81 4.04 0.82 -3.97
N ILE A 82 2.82 0.51 -3.54
CA ILE A 82 2.44 0.39 -2.14
C ILE A 82 1.90 -1.01 -1.94
N GLY A 83 2.30 -1.70 -0.88
CA GLY A 83 1.87 -3.07 -0.60
C GLY A 83 1.65 -3.38 0.88
N VAL A 84 1.01 -4.51 1.12
CA VAL A 84 0.73 -5.02 2.47
C VAL A 84 1.34 -6.41 2.57
N MET A 85 2.28 -6.60 3.51
CA MET A 85 2.84 -7.92 3.78
C MET A 85 1.74 -8.86 4.31
N PRO A 86 1.78 -10.16 3.99
CA PRO A 86 0.76 -11.10 4.47
C PRO A 86 0.55 -11.07 5.99
N ASN A 87 1.64 -11.01 6.76
CA ASN A 87 1.60 -10.92 8.22
C ASN A 87 1.16 -9.53 8.75
N LYS A 88 0.81 -8.58 7.87
CA LYS A 88 0.33 -7.24 8.21
C LYS A 88 -1.10 -6.97 7.71
N ILE A 89 -1.77 -7.96 7.10
CA ILE A 89 -3.15 -7.81 6.63
C ILE A 89 -4.09 -7.45 7.80
N ASN A 90 -4.01 -8.16 8.92
CA ASN A 90 -4.88 -7.87 10.08
C ASN A 90 -4.65 -6.46 10.62
N ALA A 91 -3.38 -6.05 10.81
CA ALA A 91 -3.05 -4.70 11.24
C ALA A 91 -3.56 -3.62 10.26
N PHE A 92 -3.47 -3.88 8.95
CA PHE A 92 -4.03 -2.99 7.93
C PHE A 92 -5.54 -2.86 8.06
N LEU A 93 -6.27 -3.97 8.22
CA LEU A 93 -7.73 -3.94 8.33
C LEU A 93 -8.20 -3.30 9.64
N SER A 94 -7.54 -3.57 10.77
CA SER A 94 -7.84 -2.94 12.07
C SER A 94 -7.69 -1.42 12.00
N ASP A 95 -6.56 -0.93 11.49
CA ASP A 95 -6.30 0.51 11.35
C ASP A 95 -7.34 1.19 10.44
N LEU A 96 -7.88 0.48 9.45
CA LEU A 96 -8.92 1.01 8.59
C LEU A 96 -10.25 1.16 9.34
N ILE A 97 -10.67 0.15 10.09
CA ILE A 97 -11.91 0.19 10.88
C ILE A 97 -11.83 1.33 11.89
N GLU A 98 -10.72 1.43 12.63
CA GLU A 98 -10.45 2.52 13.59
C GLU A 98 -10.46 3.91 12.94
N SER A 99 -10.19 4.01 11.64
CA SER A 99 -10.22 5.31 10.94
C SER A 99 -11.63 5.81 10.58
N PHE A 100 -12.66 5.00 10.80
CA PHE A 100 -14.08 5.36 10.64
C PHE A 100 -14.78 5.65 11.96
N GLU A 101 -14.18 5.24 13.09
CA GLU A 101 -14.62 5.56 14.45
C GLU A 101 -14.10 6.94 14.87
#